data_AF-A0A955LUD7-F1
#
_entry.id   AF-A0A955LUD7-F1
#
_cell.length_a   1.000
_cell.length_b   1.000
_cell.length_c   1.000
_cell.angle_alpha   90.00
_cell.angle_beta   90.00
_cell.angle_gamma   90.00
#
_symmetry.space_group_name_H-M   'P 1'
#
loop_
_entity.id
_entity.type
_entity.pdbx_description
1 polymer ?
#
loop_
_entity_poly.entity_id
_entity_poly.type
_entity_poly.pdbx_seq_one_letter_code
_entity_poly.pdbx_strand_id
1 'polypeptide(L)'
;MHLSKYTYPILFLGLILIRISAASAQDMYSDREIRCISEAVYQNECGGSQAALISWNAGETFPSLGIGHFIWTHAERNEKFRSSFP
;
A
#
# COMPACT_ATOMS: atom_id res chain seq x y z
N MET A 1 28.89 48.33 6.28
CA MET A 1 28.37 48.33 4.88
C MET A 1 28.86 47.10 4.08
N HIS A 2 28.92 45.90 4.70
CA HIS A 2 29.52 44.71 4.08
C HIS A 2 28.63 43.45 4.05
N LEU A 3 27.45 43.47 4.69
CA LEU A 3 26.56 42.30 4.74
C LEU A 3 25.76 42.06 3.45
N SER A 4 25.66 43.04 2.56
CA SER A 4 24.86 42.95 1.31
C SER A 4 25.40 41.94 0.30
N LYS A 5 26.71 41.63 0.31
CA LYS A 5 27.32 40.76 -0.70
C LYS A 5 26.92 39.28 -0.57
N TYR A 6 26.55 38.87 0.63
CA TYR A 6 26.15 37.48 0.91
C TYR A 6 24.63 37.28 0.91
N THR A 7 23.84 38.35 0.89
CA THR A 7 22.38 38.28 0.88
C THR A 7 21.85 37.54 -0.35
N TYR A 8 22.40 37.84 -1.53
CA TYR A 8 21.99 37.19 -2.78
C TYR A 8 22.35 35.70 -2.88
N PRO A 9 23.58 35.24 -2.56
CA PRO A 9 23.88 33.81 -2.59
C PRO A 9 23.14 33.02 -1.49
N ILE A 10 22.85 33.62 -0.33
CA ILE A 10 22.04 32.98 0.72
C ILE A 10 20.58 32.83 0.26
N LEU A 11 19.99 33.85 -0.37
CA LEU A 11 18.65 33.77 -0.94
C LEU A 11 18.58 32.76 -2.09
N PHE A 12 19.60 32.72 -2.95
CA PHE A 12 19.70 31.76 -4.06
C PHE A 12 19.83 30.31 -3.57
N LEU A 13 20.67 30.08 -2.55
CA LEU A 13 20.80 28.77 -1.91
C LEU A 13 19.52 28.37 -1.18
N GLY A 14 18.85 29.31 -0.51
CA GLY A 14 17.54 29.10 0.10
C GLY A 14 16.47 28.72 -0.92
N LEU A 15 16.45 29.36 -2.09
CA LEU A 15 15.55 29.03 -3.20
C LEU A 15 15.83 27.63 -3.77
N ILE A 16 17.09 27.22 -3.88
CA ILE A 16 17.48 25.87 -4.30
C ILE A 16 17.00 24.82 -3.28
N LEU A 17 17.19 25.08 -1.99
CA LEU A 17 16.79 24.16 -0.92
C LEU A 17 15.26 24.00 -0.81
N ILE A 18 14.50 25.07 -1.06
CA ILE A 18 13.02 25.03 -1.11
C ILE A 18 12.52 24.15 -2.27
N ARG A 19 13.21 24.14 -3.42
CA ARG A 19 12.84 23.30 -4.57
C ARG A 19 13.05 21.81 -4.32
N ILE A 20 14.06 21.44 -3.53
CA ILE A 20 14.37 20.03 -3.20
C ILE A 20 13.30 19.44 -2.27
N SER A 21 12.77 20.23 -1.34
CA SER A 21 11.72 19.79 -0.40
C SER A 21 10.37 19.53 -1.07
N ALA A 22 10.07 20.18 -2.20
CA ALA A 22 8.81 20.00 -2.92
C ALA A 22 8.76 18.75 -3.82
N ALA A 23 9.85 17.96 -3.89
CA ALA A 23 9.95 16.78 -4.75
C ALA A 23 9.43 15.48 -4.11
N SER A 24 8.91 15.51 -2.89
CA SER A 24 8.21 14.36 -2.29
C SER A 24 6.69 14.56 -2.38
N ALA A 25 6.17 14.58 -3.59
CA ALA A 25 4.75 14.37 -3.84
C ALA A 25 4.62 12.98 -4.48
N GLN A 26 3.97 12.10 -3.74
CA GLN A 26 3.64 10.72 -4.07
C GLN A 26 3.18 10.60 -5.54
N ASP A 27 3.88 9.80 -6.34
CA ASP A 27 3.39 9.42 -7.67
C ASP A 27 2.09 8.65 -7.49
N MET A 28 0.97 9.34 -7.68
CA MET A 28 -0.34 8.70 -7.72
C MET A 28 -0.41 7.94 -9.04
N TYR A 29 -0.48 6.61 -8.97
CA TYR A 29 -0.60 5.76 -10.14
C TYR A 29 -1.78 6.20 -11.03
N SER A 30 -1.58 6.12 -12.34
CA SER A 30 -2.68 6.32 -13.29
C SER A 30 -3.73 5.22 -13.15
N ASP A 31 -4.98 5.53 -13.52
CA ASP A 31 -6.07 4.54 -13.50
C ASP A 31 -5.73 3.27 -14.31
N ARG A 32 -4.93 3.43 -15.37
CA ARG A 32 -4.47 2.31 -16.20
C ARG A 32 -3.51 1.40 -15.44
N GLU A 33 -2.56 1.98 -14.70
CA GLU A 33 -1.61 1.22 -13.88
C GLU A 33 -2.33 0.52 -12.75
N ILE A 34 -3.23 1.23 -12.05
CA ILE A 34 -4.09 0.64 -11.00
C ILE A 34 -4.85 -0.56 -11.56
N ARG A 35 -5.50 -0.41 -12.72
CA ARG A 35 -6.27 -1.51 -13.33
C ARG A 35 -5.39 -2.70 -13.73
N CYS A 36 -4.20 -2.44 -14.25
CA CYS A 36 -3.28 -3.50 -14.65
C CYS A 36 -2.82 -4.30 -13.42
N ILE A 37 -2.46 -3.61 -12.35
CA ILE A 37 -2.00 -4.24 -11.10
C ILE A 37 -3.17 -4.98 -10.44
N SER A 38 -4.35 -4.38 -10.36
CA SER A 38 -5.52 -5.01 -9.75
C SER A 38 -5.92 -6.29 -10.47
N GLU A 39 -5.89 -6.30 -11.81
CA GLU A 39 -6.18 -7.51 -12.59
C GLU A 39 -5.13 -8.58 -12.35
N ALA A 40 -3.84 -8.23 -12.32
CA ALA A 40 -2.78 -9.19 -12.03
C ALA A 40 -2.93 -9.83 -10.64
N VAL A 41 -3.24 -9.03 -9.61
CA VAL A 41 -3.52 -9.53 -8.26
C VAL A 41 -4.75 -10.43 -8.26
N TYR A 42 -5.83 -10.02 -8.93
CA TYR A 42 -7.05 -10.82 -9.03
C TYR A 42 -6.81 -12.17 -9.71
N GLN A 43 -5.99 -12.21 -10.76
CA GLN A 43 -5.61 -13.47 -11.41
C GLN A 43 -4.75 -14.34 -10.49
N ASN A 44 -3.75 -13.77 -9.81
CA ASN A 44 -2.84 -14.53 -8.97
C ASN A 44 -3.52 -15.10 -7.72
N GLU A 45 -4.42 -14.35 -7.09
CA GLU A 45 -5.00 -14.72 -5.80
C GLU A 45 -6.37 -15.41 -5.94
N CYS A 46 -7.16 -15.04 -6.96
CA CYS A 46 -8.51 -15.58 -7.18
C CYS A 46 -8.63 -16.44 -8.45
N GLY A 47 -7.57 -16.59 -9.25
CA GLY A 47 -7.64 -17.25 -10.56
C GLY A 47 -8.59 -16.56 -11.54
N GLY A 48 -8.86 -15.26 -11.34
CA GLY A 48 -9.83 -14.51 -12.13
C GLY A 48 -11.29 -14.88 -11.85
N SER A 49 -11.59 -15.59 -10.75
CA SER A 49 -12.94 -16.02 -10.40
C SER A 49 -13.55 -15.13 -9.31
N GLN A 50 -14.73 -14.57 -9.56
CA GLN A 50 -15.43 -13.73 -8.59
C GLN A 50 -15.85 -14.54 -7.36
N ALA A 51 -16.17 -15.82 -7.54
CA ALA A 51 -16.51 -16.72 -6.44
C ALA A 51 -15.33 -17.00 -5.50
N ALA A 52 -14.09 -16.78 -5.96
CA ALA A 52 -12.89 -16.93 -5.14
C ALA A 52 -12.55 -15.67 -4.32
N LEU A 53 -13.14 -14.50 -4.63
CA LEU A 53 -12.90 -13.27 -3.85
C LEU A 53 -13.34 -13.41 -2.40
N ILE A 54 -14.50 -14.03 -2.17
CA ILE A 54 -15.05 -14.33 -0.85
C ILE A 54 -15.79 -15.66 -0.96
N SER A 55 -15.35 -16.65 -0.20
CA SER A 55 -15.96 -17.98 -0.17
C SER A 55 -16.08 -18.49 1.26
N TRP A 56 -17.07 -19.35 1.51
CA TRP A 56 -17.20 -20.06 2.77
C TRP A 56 -17.02 -21.55 2.52
N ASN A 57 -15.86 -22.09 2.87
CA ASN A 57 -15.58 -23.50 2.61
C ASN A 57 -16.28 -24.38 3.63
N ALA A 58 -16.70 -25.58 3.19
CA ALA A 58 -17.32 -26.54 4.07
C ALA A 58 -16.34 -26.97 5.17
N GLY A 59 -16.78 -26.88 6.43
CA GLY A 59 -15.97 -27.24 7.59
C GLY A 59 -15.11 -26.10 8.15
N GLU A 60 -15.10 -24.93 7.52
CA GLU A 60 -14.47 -23.73 8.06
C GLU A 60 -15.46 -22.91 8.90
N THR A 61 -14.96 -22.33 10.00
CA THR A 61 -15.73 -21.43 10.87
C THR A 61 -15.55 -19.95 10.51
N PHE A 62 -14.83 -19.68 9.42
CA PHE A 62 -14.49 -18.35 8.92
C PHE A 62 -14.61 -18.31 7.39
N PRO A 63 -14.84 -17.15 6.78
CA PRO A 63 -14.78 -16.99 5.33
C PRO A 63 -13.33 -16.97 4.85
N SER A 64 -13.08 -17.60 3.71
CA SER A 64 -11.87 -17.45 2.93
C SER A 64 -11.96 -16.20 2.05
N LEU A 65 -10.94 -15.36 2.12
CA LEU A 65 -10.87 -14.08 1.43
C LEU A 65 -9.76 -14.18 0.39
N GLY A 66 -10.13 -14.08 -0.89
CA GLY A 66 -9.23 -14.30 -2.01
C GLY A 66 -8.35 -13.10 -2.35
N ILE A 67 -8.46 -11.97 -1.65
CA ILE A 67 -7.51 -10.86 -1.78
C ILE A 67 -6.80 -10.71 -0.45
N GLY A 68 -5.61 -11.31 -0.35
CA GLY A 68 -4.85 -11.38 0.89
C GLY A 68 -5.35 -12.51 1.80
N HIS A 69 -4.43 -13.33 2.27
CA HIS A 69 -4.75 -14.50 3.08
C HIS A 69 -4.83 -14.12 4.56
N PHE A 70 -6.03 -13.73 5.01
CA PHE A 70 -6.30 -13.44 6.41
C PHE A 70 -7.44 -14.31 6.94
N ILE A 71 -7.22 -14.86 8.14
CA ILE A 71 -8.18 -15.68 8.86
C ILE A 71 -8.64 -14.88 10.06
N TRP A 72 -9.95 -14.69 10.21
CA TRP A 72 -10.51 -14.10 11.42
C TRP A 72 -10.64 -15.16 12.50
N THR A 73 -9.75 -15.10 13.50
CA THR A 73 -9.70 -16.08 14.59
C THR A 73 -10.42 -15.57 15.83
N HIS A 74 -11.20 -16.41 16.51
CA HIS A 74 -11.80 -16.05 17.80
C HIS A 74 -10.80 -16.22 18.96
N ALA A 75 -10.73 -15.26 19.88
CA ALA A 75 -9.73 -15.21 20.96
C ALA A 75 -9.67 -16.47 21.86
N GLU A 76 -10.77 -17.23 21.96
CA GLU A 76 -10.90 -18.35 22.90
C GLU A 76 -10.88 -19.73 22.22
N ARG A 77 -10.65 -19.81 20.89
CA ARG A 77 -10.54 -21.10 20.19
C ARG A 77 -9.10 -21.54 20.03
N ASN A 78 -8.87 -22.83 20.24
CA ASN A 78 -7.62 -23.50 19.91
C ASN A 78 -7.57 -23.71 18.40
N GLU A 79 -7.24 -22.65 17.67
CA GLU A 79 -7.25 -22.67 16.20
C GLU A 79 -6.05 -23.44 15.66
N LYS A 80 -6.29 -24.21 14.60
CA LYS A 80 -5.23 -25.02 13.94
C LYS A 80 -4.15 -24.12 13.31
N PHE A 81 -4.51 -22.90 12.96
CA PHE A 81 -3.64 -21.93 12.32
C PHE A 81 -3.19 -20.88 13.34
N ARG A 82 -1.90 -20.60 13.38
CA ARG A 82 -1.31 -19.58 14.24
C ARG A 82 -1.15 -18.29 13.45
N SER A 83 -1.57 -17.15 14.00
CA SER A 83 -1.27 -15.85 13.40
C SER A 83 0.25 -15.69 13.25
N SER A 84 0.69 -15.27 12.06
CA SER A 84 2.07 -14.87 11.79
C SER A 84 2.27 -13.35 11.94
N PHE A 85 1.23 -12.63 12.38
CA PHE A 85 1.24 -11.17 12.56
C PHE A 85 0.65 -10.73 13.93
N PRO A 86 1.18 -9.63 14.52
CA PRO A 86 2.57 -9.20 14.31
C PRO A 86 3.54 -10.27 14.81
#